data_AF-A0A7X5UY41-F1
#
_entry.id   AF-A0A7X5UY41-F1
#
_cell.length_a   1.000
_cell.length_b   1.000
_cell.length_c   1.000
_cell.angle_alpha   90.00
_cell.angle_beta   90.00
_cell.angle_gamma   90.00
#
_symmetry.space_group_name_H-M   'P 1'
#
loop_
_entity.id
_entity.type
_entity.pdbx_description
1 polymer ?
#
loop_
_entity_poly.entity_id
_entity_poly.type
_entity_poly.pdbx_seq_one_letter_code
_entity_poly.pdbx_strand_id
1 'polypeptide(L)' 'MSAAILLGVAMLAATAAPPSPANDTTNYTYDALGRLVKVEQEGGVSNGVASNYSYDKAGNRTNVNVTGAP' A
#
# COMPACT_ATOMS: atom_id res chain seq x y z
N MET A 1 18.24 -16.46 -13.23
CA MET A 1 17.84 -15.04 -13.35
C MET A 1 16.31 -15.04 -13.27
N SER A 2 15.75 -14.93 -12.06
CA SER A 2 14.30 -15.08 -11.87
C SER A 2 13.54 -13.80 -12.24
N ALA A 3 12.42 -14.01 -12.92
CA ALA A 3 11.68 -13.04 -13.70
C ALA A 3 11.06 -11.91 -12.87
N ALA A 4 11.22 -10.68 -13.35
CA ALA A 4 10.42 -9.53 -12.97
C ALA A 4 9.10 -9.58 -13.76
N ILE A 5 7.97 -9.66 -13.07
CA ILE A 5 6.65 -9.51 -13.68
C ILE A 5 6.38 -7.99 -13.75
N LEU A 6 6.59 -7.42 -14.94
CA LEU A 6 6.03 -6.12 -15.31
C LEU A 6 4.53 -6.31 -15.58
N LEU A 7 3.68 -5.67 -14.79
CA LEU A 7 2.30 -5.43 -15.18
C LEU A 7 2.23 -4.03 -15.79
N GLY A 8 2.29 -3.97 -17.12
CA GLY A 8 2.09 -2.74 -17.88
C GLY A 8 0.60 -2.41 -18.02
N VAL A 9 0.26 -1.12 -18.03
CA VAL A 9 -1.01 -0.65 -18.58
C VAL A 9 -0.79 0.64 -19.36
N ALA A 10 -1.31 0.62 -20.59
CA ALA A 10 -1.22 1.63 -21.63
C ALA A 10 -2.02 2.90 -21.27
N MET A 11 -1.50 4.06 -21.67
CA MET A 11 -2.23 5.31 -21.69
C MET A 11 -3.16 5.33 -22.91
N LEU A 12 -4.47 5.22 -22.69
CA LEU A 12 -5.51 5.56 -23.67
C LEU A 12 -6.49 6.53 -23.02
N ALA A 13 -6.51 7.77 -23.51
CA ALA A 13 -7.45 8.80 -23.06
C ALA A 13 -8.84 8.58 -23.68
N ALA A 14 -9.91 8.58 -22.88
CA ALA A 14 -11.25 9.00 -23.31
C ALA A 14 -12.28 9.08 -22.16
N THR A 15 -12.96 10.23 -22.11
CA THR A 15 -14.32 10.49 -21.59
C THR A 15 -14.57 10.31 -20.09
N ALA A 16 -15.09 11.37 -19.44
CA ALA A 16 -15.45 11.36 -18.02
C ALA A 16 -16.43 10.23 -17.70
N ALA A 17 -15.92 9.16 -17.08
CA ALA A 17 -16.71 8.12 -16.49
C ALA A 17 -17.52 8.70 -15.31
N PRO A 18 -18.71 8.14 -14.98
CA PRO A 18 -19.37 8.42 -13.70
C PRO A 18 -18.35 8.23 -12.56
N PRO A 19 -18.47 8.92 -11.40
CA PRO A 19 -17.55 8.72 -10.29
C PRO A 19 -17.50 7.23 -10.02
N SER A 20 -16.37 6.63 -10.37
CA SER A 20 -16.16 5.21 -10.14
C SER A 20 -16.31 5.03 -8.63
N PRO A 21 -16.89 3.91 -8.15
CA PRO A 21 -16.79 3.61 -6.72
C PRO A 21 -15.35 3.84 -6.34
N ALA A 22 -15.10 4.68 -5.31
CA ALA A 22 -13.75 5.02 -4.92
C ALA A 22 -12.98 3.70 -4.81
N ASN A 23 -12.02 3.50 -5.72
CA ASN A 23 -11.30 2.25 -5.80
C ASN A 23 -10.29 2.29 -4.65
N ASP A 24 -10.75 1.89 -3.47
CA ASP A 24 -9.92 1.85 -2.28
C ASP A 24 -8.87 0.76 -2.50
N THR A 25 -7.63 1.18 -2.61
CA THR A 25 -6.47 0.30 -2.79
C THR A 25 -5.71 0.23 -1.48
N THR A 26 -5.37 -0.97 -1.04
CA THR A 26 -4.51 -1.18 0.14
C THR A 26 -3.20 -1.80 -0.29
N ASN A 27 -2.12 -1.05 -0.10
CA ASN A 27 -0.76 -1.47 -0.45
C ASN A 27 -0.06 -2.05 0.78
N TYR A 28 0.59 -3.20 0.60
CA TYR A 28 1.35 -3.89 1.63
C TYR A 28 2.83 -3.93 1.25
N THR A 29 3.70 -3.49 2.15
CA THR A 29 5.16 -3.57 1.96
C THR A 29 5.75 -4.52 2.98
N TYR A 30 6.67 -5.38 2.51
CA TYR A 30 7.34 -6.37 3.34
C TYR A 30 8.85 -6.13 3.34
N ASP A 31 9.52 -6.49 4.43
CA ASP A 31 10.97 -6.55 4.48
C ASP A 31 11.52 -7.83 3.82
N ALA A 32 12.85 -7.95 3.75
CA ALA A 32 13.52 -9.11 3.16
C ALA A 32 13.26 -10.43 3.89
N LEU A 33 12.73 -10.39 5.12
CA LEU A 33 12.35 -11.57 5.91
C LEU A 33 10.87 -11.91 5.72
N GLY A 34 10.14 -11.18 4.87
CA GLY A 34 8.71 -11.38 4.61
C GLY A 34 7.80 -10.81 5.69
N ARG A 35 8.30 -9.93 6.57
CA ARG A 35 7.49 -9.30 7.63
C ARG A 35 6.86 -8.01 7.12
N LEU A 36 5.61 -7.76 7.49
CA LEU A 36 4.86 -6.57 7.08
C LEU A 36 5.45 -5.31 7.73
N VAL A 37 5.94 -4.37 6.94
CA VAL A 37 6.54 -3.11 7.45
C VAL A 37 5.69 -1.87 7.18
N LYS A 38 4.80 -1.91 6.18
CA LYS A 38 3.90 -0.79 5.86
C LYS A 38 2.56 -1.28 5.32
N VAL A 39 1.48 -0.64 5.76
CA VAL A 39 0.16 -0.68 5.13
C VAL A 39 -0.20 0.75 4.74
N GLU A 40 -0.65 0.96 3.51
CA GLU A 40 -1.05 2.28 3.00
C GLU A 40 -2.38 2.18 2.28
N GLN A 41 -3.28 3.10 2.57
CA GLN A 41 -4.60 3.19 1.96
C GLN A 41 -4.61 4.34 0.95
N GLU A 42 -5.01 4.01 -0.27
CA GLU A 42 -5.18 4.96 -1.37
C GLU A 42 -6.63 4.93 -1.82
N GLY A 43 -7.20 6.10 -2.11
CA GLY A 43 -8.61 6.24 -2.43
C GLY A 43 -9.52 6.39 -1.20
N GLY A 44 -10.75 6.80 -1.47
CA GLY A 44 -11.81 6.91 -0.47
C GLY A 44 -11.52 7.85 0.68
N VAL A 45 -12.18 7.59 1.81
CA VAL A 45 -12.12 8.41 3.04
C VAL A 45 -10.81 8.26 3.81
N SER A 46 -10.07 7.18 3.56
CA SER A 46 -8.82 6.86 4.24
C SER A 46 -7.60 7.10 3.36
N ASN A 47 -7.75 7.84 2.27
CA ASN A 47 -6.65 8.14 1.36
C ASN A 47 -5.49 8.82 2.10
N GLY A 48 -4.31 8.22 2.05
CA GLY A 48 -3.10 8.71 2.72
C GLY A 48 -2.95 8.22 4.16
N VAL A 49 -3.87 7.40 4.68
CA VAL A 49 -3.67 6.69 5.95
C VAL A 49 -2.59 5.63 5.75
N ALA A 50 -1.57 5.65 6.60
CA ALA A 50 -0.49 4.67 6.58
C ALA A 50 -0.15 4.16 7.98
N SER A 51 0.13 2.86 8.09
CA SER A 51 0.63 2.22 9.31
C SER A 51 2.02 1.66 9.05
N ASN A 52 3.00 2.03 9.88
CA ASN A 52 4.38 1.59 9.78
C ASN A 52 4.74 0.72 10.98
N TYR A 53 5.40 -0.41 10.72
CA TYR A 53 5.75 -1.39 11.75
C TYR A 53 7.25 -1.48 11.93
N SER A 54 7.67 -1.61 13.18
CA SER A 54 9.07 -1.86 13.54
C SER A 54 9.19 -3.16 14.31
N TYR A 55 10.31 -3.84 14.12
CA TYR A 55 10.58 -5.14 14.72
C TYR A 55 11.96 -5.14 15.37
N ASP A 56 12.09 -5.87 16.47
CA ASP A 56 13.39 -6.20 17.04
C ASP A 56 14.08 -7.31 16.24
N LYS A 57 15.29 -7.69 16.69
CA LYS A 57 16.10 -8.72 16.05
C LYS A 57 15.54 -10.14 16.23
N ALA A 58 14.70 -10.37 17.23
CA ALA A 58 14.01 -11.64 17.45
C ALA A 58 12.72 -11.76 16.61
N GLY A 59 12.29 -10.67 15.97
CA GLY A 59 11.09 -10.63 15.16
C GLY A 59 9.84 -10.19 15.90
N ASN A 60 9.95 -9.70 17.13
CA ASN A 60 8.82 -9.14 17.84
C ASN A 60 8.53 -7.74 17.31
N ARG A 61 7.25 -7.44 17.07
CA ARG A 61 6.82 -6.09 16.72
C ARG A 61 6.99 -5.17 17.92
N THR A 62 7.84 -4.17 17.80
CA THR A 62 8.14 -3.22 18.89
C THR A 62 7.34 -1.94 18.77
N ASN A 63 6.85 -1.59 17.58
CA ASN A 63 6.09 -0.36 17.38
C ASN A 63 5.07 -0.47 16.23
N VAL A 64 4.03 0.35 16.33
CA VAL A 64 3.12 0.70 15.22
C VAL A 64 3.00 2.23 15.21
N ASN A 65 3.36 2.84 14.09
CA ASN A 65 3.14 4.27 13.88
C ASN A 65 2.11 4.50 12.78
N VAL A 66 0.96 5.05 13.15
CA VAL A 66 -0.12 5.39 12.22
C VAL A 66 -0.08 6.88 11.90
N THR A 67 -0.15 7.21 10.62
CA THR A 67 -0.14 8.58 10.10
C THR A 67 -1.30 8.80 9.15
N GLY A 68 -1.73 10.05 8.99
CA GLY A 68 -2.81 10.40 8.06
C GLY A 68 -4.20 9.97 8.52
N ALA A 69 -4.31 9.40 9.73
CA ALA A 69 -5.60 9.21 10.37
C ALA A 69 -6.25 10.59 10.65
N PRO A 70 -7.55 10.75 10.36
CA PRO A 70 -8.27 12.01 10.61
C PRO A 70 -8.40 12.34 12.10
#